data_AF-A0A922EXI6-F1
#
_entry.id   AF-A0A922EXI6-F1
#
_cell.length_a   1.000
_cell.length_b   1.000
_cell.length_c   1.000
_cell.angle_alpha   90.00
_cell.angle_beta   90.00
_cell.angle_gamma   90.00
#
_symmetry.space_group_name_H-M   'P 1'
#
loop_
_entity.id
_entity.type
_entity.pdbx_description
1 polymer ?
#
loop_
_entity_poly.entity_id
_entity_poly.type
_entity_poly.pdbx_seq_one_letter_code
_entity_poly.pdbx_strand_id
1 'polypeptide(L)'
;MVGFNFMMKIKHFLFPNPPVLFYLLMLSNLFSLVFPFTSTTSFNFSSFDSQNNNISYERAFPDGGVIQLANNRDEQSTVGRATYYSPMHLWDNASTNLADFTTHFSFVIDAKEVAKAKNPKS
;
A
#
# COMPACT_ATOMS: atom_id res chain seq x y z
N MET A 1 59.04 0.19 27.28
CA MET A 1 57.94 0.01 26.31
C MET A 1 57.10 1.28 26.36
N VAL A 2 57.34 2.20 25.43
CA VAL A 2 56.69 3.53 25.43
C VAL A 2 55.38 3.40 24.64
N GLY A 3 54.25 3.48 25.34
CA GLY A 3 52.93 3.44 24.72
C GLY A 3 52.57 4.82 24.16
N PHE A 4 52.53 4.94 22.84
CA PHE A 4 51.93 6.09 22.17
C PHE A 4 50.40 5.95 22.26
N ASN A 5 49.75 6.82 23.04
CA ASN A 5 48.31 6.99 22.97
C ASN A 5 47.97 7.86 21.76
N PHE A 6 47.47 7.23 20.69
CA PHE A 6 46.94 7.93 19.54
C PHE A 6 45.50 8.39 19.85
N MET A 7 45.37 9.57 20.45
CA MET A 7 44.10 10.27 20.52
C MET A 7 43.78 10.82 19.13
N MET A 8 42.93 10.14 18.36
CA MET A 8 42.36 10.67 17.12
C MET A 8 41.44 11.84 17.45
N LYS A 9 42.02 13.01 17.66
CA LYS A 9 41.30 14.26 17.88
C LYS A 9 40.82 14.74 16.51
N ILE A 10 39.58 14.39 16.15
CA ILE A 10 38.92 14.91 14.95
C ILE A 10 38.70 16.42 15.15
N LYS A 11 39.73 17.22 14.81
CA LYS A 11 39.72 18.69 14.94
C LYS A 11 39.02 19.41 13.77
N HIS A 12 38.31 18.67 12.92
CA HIS A 12 37.69 19.24 11.71
C HIS A 12 36.22 18.87 11.54
N PHE A 13 35.51 18.51 12.61
CA PHE A 13 34.06 18.70 12.58
C PHE A 13 33.79 20.19 12.79
N LEU A 14 34.01 20.96 11.72
CA LEU A 14 33.67 22.37 11.63
C LEU A 14 32.16 22.45 11.82
N PHE A 15 31.71 22.78 13.03
CA PHE A 15 30.33 23.20 13.21
C PHE A 15 30.08 24.33 12.19
N PRO A 16 29.15 24.16 11.25
CA PRO A 16 28.88 25.23 10.29
C PRO A 16 28.55 26.49 11.08
N ASN A 17 29.18 27.60 10.72
CA ASN A 17 28.93 28.89 11.37
C ASN A 17 27.41 29.10 11.51
N PRO A 18 26.90 29.63 12.63
CA PRO A 18 25.47 29.87 12.83
C PRO A 18 24.75 30.51 11.63
N PRO A 19 25.33 31.52 10.92
CA PRO A 19 24.73 32.04 9.70
C PRO A 19 24.68 31.02 8.55
N VAL A 20 25.72 30.20 8.37
CA VAL A 20 25.74 29.15 7.34
C VAL A 20 24.68 28.09 7.62
N LEU A 21 24.52 27.68 8.88
CA LEU A 21 23.45 26.77 9.28
C LEU A 21 22.06 27.37 9.01
N PHE A 22 21.88 28.66 9.30
CA PHE A 22 20.65 29.38 8.98
C PHE A 22 20.37 29.41 7.48
N TYR A 23 21.37 29.72 6.64
CA TYR A 23 21.21 29.68 5.18
C TYR A 23 20.86 28.28 4.67
N LEU A 24 21.49 27.21 5.21
CA LEU A 24 21.16 25.82 4.84
C LEU A 24 19.73 25.44 5.22
N LEU A 25 19.24 25.85 6.39
CA LEU A 25 17.85 25.61 6.81
C LEU A 25 16.85 26.36 5.92
N MET A 26 17.14 27.62 5.59
CA MET A 26 16.30 28.42 4.69
C MET A 26 16.24 27.81 3.28
N LEU A 27 17.39 27.35 2.77
CA LEU A 27 17.47 26.69 1.47
C LEU A 27 16.68 25.37 1.46
N SER A 28 16.77 24.56 2.52
CA SER A 28 15.99 23.32 2.66
C SER A 28 14.49 23.58 2.65
N ASN A 29 14.02 24.63 3.34
CA ASN A 29 12.60 25.00 3.35
C ASN A 29 12.14 25.47 1.96
N LEU A 30 12.98 26.25 1.27
CA LEU A 30 12.70 26.69 -0.09
C LEU A 30 12.58 25.49 -1.06
N PHE A 31 13.50 24.52 -0.98
CA PHE A 31 13.45 23.31 -1.81
C PHE A 31 12.19 22.48 -1.57
N SER A 32 11.72 22.38 -0.31
CA SER A 32 10.47 21.65 0.00
C SER A 32 9.20 22.31 -0.56
N LEU A 33 9.25 23.60 -0.88
CA LEU A 33 8.15 24.35 -1.48
C LEU A 33 8.05 24.16 -3.00
N VAL A 34 9.17 23.81 -3.65
CA VAL A 34 9.29 23.74 -5.11
C VAL A 34 8.98 22.34 -5.64
N PHE A 35 9.23 21.29 -4.84
CA PHE A 35 8.96 19.90 -5.23
C PHE A 35 7.80 19.34 -4.41
N PRO A 36 6.58 19.25 -4.97
CA PRO A 36 5.52 18.49 -4.32
C PRO A 36 6.00 17.04 -4.17
N PHE A 37 6.16 16.58 -2.92
CA PHE A 37 6.45 15.18 -2.65
C PHE A 37 5.25 14.36 -3.13
N THR A 38 5.38 13.70 -4.27
CA THR A 38 4.36 12.76 -4.76
C THR A 38 4.52 11.44 -4.00
N SER A 39 3.60 11.12 -3.10
CA SER A 39 3.59 9.83 -2.41
C SER A 39 3.07 8.74 -3.36
N THR A 40 3.98 8.04 -4.03
CA THR A 40 3.62 6.85 -4.82
C THR A 40 3.29 5.71 -3.86
N THR A 41 2.13 5.08 -4.05
CA THR A 41 1.72 3.89 -3.29
C THR A 41 1.87 2.65 -4.16
N SER A 42 2.54 1.62 -3.65
CA SER A 42 2.68 0.33 -4.33
C SER A 42 2.53 -0.80 -3.34
N PHE A 43 1.82 -1.86 -3.73
CA PHE A 43 1.68 -3.07 -2.93
C PHE A 43 1.65 -4.30 -3.85
N ASN A 44 2.02 -5.45 -3.29
CA ASN A 44 1.98 -6.74 -3.96
C ASN A 44 1.51 -7.80 -2.96
N PHE A 45 0.46 -8.53 -3.31
CA PHE A 45 -0.05 -9.66 -2.53
C PHE A 45 -0.02 -10.91 -3.41
N SER A 46 0.77 -11.91 -3.00
CA SER A 46 0.81 -13.23 -3.64
C SER A 46 -0.09 -14.26 -2.96
N SER A 47 -0.55 -13.96 -1.74
CA SER A 47 -1.44 -14.80 -0.93
C SER A 47 -2.22 -13.93 0.05
N PHE A 48 -3.38 -14.40 0.48
CA PHE A 48 -4.29 -13.72 1.40
C PHE A 48 -4.54 -14.56 2.65
N ASP A 49 -4.36 -13.95 3.82
CA ASP A 49 -4.56 -14.58 5.12
C ASP A 49 -5.34 -13.63 6.06
N SER A 50 -5.90 -14.19 7.13
CA SER A 50 -6.72 -13.44 8.10
C SER A 50 -5.90 -12.62 9.09
N GLN A 51 -4.58 -12.77 9.14
CA GLN A 51 -3.66 -12.01 10.00
C GLN A 51 -3.15 -10.74 9.30
N ASN A 52 -3.29 -10.67 7.98
CA ASN A 52 -2.91 -9.53 7.17
C ASN A 52 -3.90 -8.37 7.35
N ASN A 53 -3.51 -7.41 8.18
CA ASN A 53 -4.30 -6.20 8.47
C ASN A 53 -4.23 -5.14 7.37
N ASN A 54 -3.52 -5.39 6.26
CA ASN A 54 -3.45 -4.45 5.14
C ASN A 54 -4.68 -4.52 4.23
N ILE A 55 -5.61 -5.44 4.47
CA ILE A 55 -6.83 -5.60 3.69
C ILE A 55 -8.02 -5.64 4.65
N SER A 56 -9.00 -4.77 4.40
CA SER A 56 -10.29 -4.78 5.07
C SER A 56 -11.28 -5.63 4.27
N TYR A 57 -12.05 -6.49 4.96
CA TYR A 57 -13.03 -7.37 4.35
C TYR A 57 -14.45 -7.03 4.81
N GLU A 58 -15.38 -6.92 3.87
CA GLU A 58 -16.80 -6.66 4.12
C GLU A 58 -17.62 -7.78 3.47
N ARG A 59 -18.16 -8.71 4.27
CA ARG A 59 -18.85 -9.93 3.76
C ARG A 59 -18.00 -10.74 2.75
N ALA A 60 -16.68 -10.58 2.83
CA ALA A 60 -15.67 -11.37 2.15
C ALA A 60 -14.72 -11.93 3.21
N PHE A 61 -13.93 -12.95 2.87
CA PHE A 61 -12.94 -13.50 3.79
C PHE A 61 -11.78 -14.15 3.02
N PRO A 62 -10.56 -14.16 3.58
CA PRO A 62 -9.47 -14.95 3.03
C PRO A 62 -9.69 -16.43 3.35
N ASP A 63 -9.45 -17.30 2.36
CA ASP A 63 -9.52 -18.75 2.50
C ASP A 63 -8.48 -19.40 1.58
N GLY A 64 -7.62 -20.27 2.10
CA GLY A 64 -6.62 -20.99 1.30
C GLY A 64 -5.67 -20.11 0.47
N GLY A 65 -5.39 -18.88 0.90
CA GLY A 65 -4.53 -17.95 0.17
C GLY A 65 -5.24 -17.12 -0.91
N VAL A 66 -6.57 -17.21 -1.03
CA VAL A 66 -7.40 -16.41 -1.94
C VAL A 66 -8.43 -15.57 -1.18
N ILE A 67 -8.99 -14.54 -1.80
CA ILE A 67 -10.12 -13.78 -1.26
C ILE A 67 -11.42 -14.38 -1.80
N GLN A 68 -12.29 -14.85 -0.91
CA GLN A 68 -13.66 -15.26 -1.24
C GLN A 68 -14.58 -14.04 -1.18
N LEU A 69 -14.95 -13.52 -2.37
CA LEU A 69 -15.82 -12.34 -2.51
C LEU A 69 -17.32 -12.66 -2.49
N ALA A 70 -17.69 -13.85 -2.96
CA ALA A 70 -19.07 -14.33 -2.98
C ALA A 70 -19.11 -15.72 -2.35
N ASN A 71 -19.99 -15.91 -1.37
CA ASN A 71 -20.22 -17.20 -0.74
C ASN A 71 -21.40 -17.90 -1.44
N ASN A 72 -21.14 -19.08 -2.01
CA ASN A 72 -22.13 -19.95 -2.64
C ASN A 72 -22.71 -21.01 -1.66
N ARG A 73 -22.39 -20.95 -0.36
CA ARG A 73 -22.82 -21.93 0.64
C ARG A 73 -24.24 -21.68 1.14
N ASP A 74 -24.59 -20.41 1.33
CA ASP A 74 -25.95 -20.01 1.68
C ASP A 74 -26.63 -19.66 0.36
N GLU A 75 -27.77 -20.26 0.02
CA GLU A 75 -28.48 -20.07 -1.27
C GLU A 75 -28.96 -18.61 -1.54
N GLN A 76 -28.46 -17.66 -0.77
CA GLN A 76 -28.66 -16.22 -0.90
C GLN A 76 -27.48 -15.59 -1.64
N SER A 77 -27.79 -14.74 -2.61
CA SER A 77 -26.78 -13.94 -3.29
C SER A 77 -26.04 -13.05 -2.28
N THR A 78 -24.75 -13.32 -2.09
CA THR A 78 -23.89 -12.53 -1.21
C THR A 78 -23.01 -11.58 -2.03
N VAL A 79 -22.86 -10.35 -1.52
CA VAL A 79 -21.97 -9.34 -2.09
C VAL A 79 -20.91 -9.01 -1.07
N GLY A 80 -19.69 -9.48 -1.31
CA GLY A 80 -18.51 -9.18 -0.52
C GLY A 80 -17.56 -8.20 -1.20
N ARG A 81 -16.75 -7.52 -0.38
CA ARG A 81 -15.74 -6.56 -0.82
C ARG A 81 -14.46 -6.74 -0.01
N ALA A 82 -13.32 -6.52 -0.66
CA ALA A 82 -12.01 -6.45 -0.02
C ALA A 82 -11.30 -5.17 -0.48
N THR A 83 -10.72 -4.43 0.46
CA THR A 83 -10.17 -3.09 0.23
C THR A 83 -8.79 -2.98 0.87
N TYR A 84 -7.79 -2.49 0.12
CA TYR A 84 -6.48 -2.17 0.70
C TYR A 84 -6.60 -1.05 1.74
N TYR A 85 -5.89 -1.18 2.87
CA TYR A 85 -6.11 -0.32 4.03
C TYR A 85 -5.67 1.13 3.82
N SER A 86 -4.63 1.35 3.01
CA SER A 86 -4.11 2.70 2.79
C SER A 86 -4.87 3.37 1.66
N PRO A 87 -5.46 4.56 1.88
CA PRO A 87 -6.06 5.34 0.82
C PRO A 87 -5.03 5.68 -0.25
N MET A 88 -5.49 5.76 -1.49
CA MET A 88 -4.66 6.13 -2.64
C MET A 88 -5.14 7.47 -3.18
N HIS A 89 -4.23 8.43 -3.30
CA HIS A 89 -4.54 9.78 -3.76
C HIS A 89 -4.59 9.80 -5.29
N LEU A 90 -5.80 9.75 -5.86
CA LEU A 90 -6.00 9.61 -7.31
C LEU A 90 -5.99 10.94 -8.07
N TRP A 91 -6.17 12.07 -7.38
CA TRP A 91 -6.25 13.39 -8.00
C TRP A 91 -6.00 14.48 -6.96
N ASP A 92 -5.40 15.57 -7.40
CA ASP A 92 -5.22 16.79 -6.60
C ASP A 92 -5.96 17.97 -7.24
N ASN A 93 -6.87 18.58 -6.49
CA ASN A 93 -7.66 19.71 -6.95
C ASN A 93 -6.82 20.97 -7.19
N ALA A 94 -5.78 21.19 -6.36
CA ALA A 94 -4.99 22.42 -6.40
C ALA A 94 -4.09 22.47 -7.64
N SER A 95 -3.48 21.34 -7.99
CA SER A 95 -2.62 21.22 -9.18
C SER A 95 -3.35 20.69 -10.42
N THR A 96 -4.61 20.26 -10.29
CA THR A 96 -5.39 19.57 -11.35
C THR A 96 -4.74 18.29 -11.88
N ASN A 97 -3.74 17.77 -11.17
CA ASN A 97 -3.02 16.56 -11.55
C ASN A 97 -3.84 15.31 -11.21
N LEU A 98 -3.77 14.32 -12.08
CA LEU A 98 -4.32 12.98 -11.88
C LEU A 98 -3.19 12.00 -11.63
N ALA A 99 -3.42 11.01 -10.79
CA ALA A 99 -2.47 9.93 -10.57
C ALA A 99 -2.57 8.89 -11.69
N ASP A 100 -1.43 8.53 -12.26
CA ASP A 100 -1.32 7.34 -13.09
C ASP A 100 -1.20 6.11 -12.19
N PHE A 101 -1.97 5.06 -12.49
CA PHE A 101 -1.90 3.80 -11.75
C PHE A 101 -1.92 2.59 -12.67
N THR A 102 -1.31 1.51 -12.21
CA THR A 102 -1.31 0.20 -12.88
C THR A 102 -1.57 -0.86 -11.82
N THR A 103 -2.48 -1.79 -12.12
CA THR A 103 -2.82 -2.90 -11.23
C THR A 103 -2.90 -4.20 -12.01
N HIS A 104 -2.48 -5.28 -11.38
CA HIS A 104 -2.56 -6.64 -11.92
C HIS A 104 -3.15 -7.55 -10.84
N PHE A 105 -4.16 -8.33 -11.23
CA PHE A 105 -4.79 -9.31 -10.35
C PHE A 105 -5.26 -10.52 -11.14
N SER A 106 -5.40 -11.64 -10.45
CA SER A 106 -5.96 -12.88 -10.97
C SER A 106 -7.23 -13.21 -10.20
N PHE A 107 -8.24 -13.73 -10.89
CA PHE A 107 -9.50 -14.16 -10.27
C PHE A 107 -10.03 -15.42 -10.92
N VAL A 108 -10.87 -16.14 -10.18
CA VAL A 108 -11.60 -17.33 -10.65
C VAL A 108 -13.07 -17.12 -10.32
N ILE A 109 -13.96 -17.47 -11.26
CA ILE A 109 -15.39 -17.55 -11.03
C ILE A 109 -15.76 -19.03 -11.08
N ASP A 110 -16.25 -19.55 -9.96
CA ASP A 110 -16.78 -20.91 -9.87
C ASP A 110 -18.31 -20.85 -9.77
N ALA A 111 -18.98 -21.34 -10.82
CA ALA A 111 -20.44 -21.35 -10.92
C ALA A 111 -20.95 -22.78 -10.73
N LYS A 112 -21.87 -22.98 -9.78
CA LYS A 112 -22.59 -24.25 -9.64
C LYS A 112 -23.52 -24.44 -10.83
N GLU A 113 -23.41 -25.57 -11.51
CA GLU A 113 -24.40 -25.98 -12.51
C GLU A 113 -25.75 -26.21 -11.80
N VAL A 114 -26.77 -25.41 -12.12
CA VAL A 114 -28.12 -25.67 -11.63
C VAL A 114 -28.69 -26.80 -12.48
N ALA A 115 -28.69 -28.03 -11.95
CA ALA A 115 -29.32 -29.17 -12.61
C ALA A 115 -30.80 -28.83 -12.88
N LYS A 116 -31.18 -28.70 -14.16
CA LYS A 116 -32.60 -28.60 -14.54
C LYS A 116 -33.30 -29.86 -14.05
N ALA A 117 -34.28 -29.68 -13.16
CA ALA A 117 -35.20 -30.74 -12.77
C ALA A 117 -35.79 -31.36 -14.05
N LYS A 118 -35.44 -32.63 -14.29
CA LYS A 118 -35.98 -33.43 -15.38
C LYS A 118 -37.47 -33.62 -15.09
N ASN A 119 -38.33 -32.92 -15.83
CA ASN A 119 -39.79 -33.07 -15.72
C ASN A 119 -40.13 -34.57 -15.85
N PRO A 120 -40.84 -35.18 -14.87
CA PRO A 120 -41.33 -36.54 -15.04
C PRO A 120 -42.36 -36.52 -16.19
N LYS A 121 -42.09 -37.31 -17.24
CA LYS A 121 -43.05 -37.54 -18.32
C LYS A 121 -44.28 -38.22 -17.71
N SER A 122 -45.45 -37.61 -17.92
CA SER A 122 -46.76 -38.24 -17.75
C SER A 122 -46.97 -39.36 -18.77
#